data_AF-A0A2V5V636-F1
#
_entry.id   AF-A0A2V5V636-F1
#
_cell.length_a   1.000
_cell.length_b   1.000
_cell.length_c   1.000
_cell.angle_alpha   90.00
_cell.angle_beta   90.00
_cell.angle_gamma   90.00
#
_symmetry.space_group_name_H-M   'P 1'
#
loop_
_entity.id
_entity.type
_entity.pdbx_description
1 polymer ?
#
loop_
_entity_poly.entity_id
_entity_poly.type
_entity_poly.pdbx_seq_one_letter_code
_entity_poly.pdbx_strand_id
1 'polypeptide(L)'
;ARYTLSHALLQKGEIDAAIVQSRAALSIQPENADAQTTLAIALDEKGQTAEAITHYRKAVEIAPRSLSAANNLAWLLATCSDASLRNGDKALELAVQANQLSHGANPLVVRTLAAAYAETRQFAKAAETAHAALQLAKMQGDKSLAAELRQEIPFYEVSLPYREGPK
;
A
#
# COMPACT_ATOMS: atom_id res chain seq x y z
N ALA A 1 -15.26 -17.88 -7.56
CA ALA A 1 -16.57 -17.28 -7.19
C ALA A 1 -16.46 -16.37 -5.96
N ARG A 2 -16.08 -16.88 -4.77
CA ARG A 2 -16.06 -16.08 -3.53
C ARG A 2 -15.04 -14.93 -3.51
N TYR A 3 -13.82 -15.16 -4.01
CA TYR A 3 -12.83 -14.08 -4.20
C TYR A 3 -13.36 -12.95 -5.09
N THR A 4 -13.84 -13.29 -6.29
CA THR A 4 -14.39 -12.32 -7.25
C THR A 4 -15.53 -11.51 -6.66
N LEU A 5 -16.41 -12.15 -5.89
CA LEU A 5 -17.49 -11.47 -5.16
C LEU A 5 -16.93 -10.52 -4.11
N SER A 6 -15.96 -10.95 -3.30
CA SER A 6 -15.33 -10.10 -2.31
C SER A 6 -14.68 -8.86 -2.93
N HIS A 7 -13.99 -9.02 -4.05
CA HIS A 7 -13.37 -7.90 -4.77
C HIS A 7 -14.43 -6.91 -5.27
N ALA A 8 -15.53 -7.41 -5.83
CA ALA A 8 -16.63 -6.56 -6.28
C ALA A 8 -17.31 -5.80 -5.12
N LEU A 9 -17.45 -6.43 -3.95
CA LEU A 9 -17.99 -5.78 -2.75
C LEU A 9 -17.07 -4.68 -2.24
N LEU A 10 -15.75 -4.91 -2.25
CA LEU A 10 -14.75 -3.91 -1.89
C LEU A 10 -14.82 -2.68 -2.80
N GLN A 11 -14.95 -2.88 -4.12
CA GLN A 11 -15.10 -1.79 -5.07
C GLN A 11 -16.39 -0.97 -4.89
N LYS A 12 -17.42 -1.56 -4.27
CA LYS A 12 -18.67 -0.89 -3.90
C LYS A 12 -18.62 -0.20 -2.53
N GLY A 13 -17.52 -0.37 -1.78
CA GLY A 13 -17.41 0.12 -0.40
C GLY A 13 -18.18 -0.72 0.63
N GLU A 14 -18.65 -1.92 0.26
CA GLU A 14 -19.32 -2.85 1.17
C GLU A 14 -18.28 -3.64 1.99
N ILE A 15 -17.53 -2.92 2.84
CA ILE A 15 -16.31 -3.41 3.51
C ILE A 15 -16.56 -4.67 4.35
N ASP A 16 -17.60 -4.66 5.19
CA ASP A 16 -17.93 -5.81 6.04
C ASP A 16 -18.27 -7.06 5.23
N ALA A 17 -19.04 -6.89 4.15
CA ALA A 17 -19.41 -7.98 3.26
C ALA A 17 -18.16 -8.53 2.53
N ALA A 18 -17.26 -7.65 2.09
CA ALA A 18 -15.99 -8.05 1.49
C ALA A 18 -15.14 -8.88 2.46
N ILE A 19 -15.02 -8.47 3.73
CA ILE A 19 -14.31 -9.25 4.75
C ILE A 19 -14.90 -10.66 4.89
N VAL A 20 -16.22 -10.78 5.02
CA VAL A 20 -16.90 -12.08 5.16
C VAL A 20 -16.62 -12.97 3.96
N GLN A 21 -16.77 -12.45 2.73
CA GLN A 21 -16.56 -13.24 1.52
C GLN A 21 -15.09 -13.62 1.31
N SER A 22 -14.16 -12.73 1.65
CA SER A 22 -12.72 -13.02 1.61
C SER A 22 -12.35 -14.14 2.60
N ARG A 23 -12.80 -14.06 3.87
CA ARG A 23 -12.56 -15.14 4.84
C ARG A 23 -13.17 -16.47 4.40
N ALA A 24 -14.36 -16.43 3.81
CA ALA A 24 -15.01 -17.62 3.26
C ALA A 24 -14.33 -18.18 1.99
N ALA A 25 -13.56 -17.36 1.27
CA ALA A 25 -12.69 -17.82 0.18
C ALA A 25 -11.43 -18.49 0.75
N LEU A 26 -10.81 -17.86 1.76
CA LEU A 26 -9.59 -18.37 2.40
C LEU A 26 -9.82 -19.64 3.23
N SER A 27 -11.02 -19.87 3.75
CA SER A 27 -11.35 -21.16 4.40
C SER A 27 -11.36 -22.34 3.44
N ILE A 28 -11.55 -22.10 2.14
CA ILE A 28 -11.48 -23.12 1.08
C ILE A 28 -10.06 -23.19 0.51
N GLN A 29 -9.44 -22.03 0.26
CA GLN A 29 -8.10 -21.92 -0.33
C GLN A 29 -7.25 -20.96 0.50
N PRO A 30 -6.58 -21.44 1.56
CA PRO A 30 -5.78 -20.59 2.44
C PRO A 30 -4.61 -19.89 1.74
N GLU A 31 -4.10 -20.49 0.66
CA GLU A 31 -2.98 -19.99 -0.13
C GLU A 31 -3.41 -19.15 -1.35
N ASN A 32 -4.64 -18.63 -1.35
CA ASN A 32 -5.07 -17.73 -2.40
C ASN A 32 -4.56 -16.30 -2.13
N ALA A 33 -3.45 -15.92 -2.78
CA ALA A 33 -2.81 -14.61 -2.58
C ALA A 33 -3.73 -13.41 -2.87
N ASP A 34 -4.61 -13.50 -3.87
CA ASP A 34 -5.52 -12.42 -4.23
C ASP A 34 -6.62 -12.22 -3.18
N ALA A 35 -7.13 -13.33 -2.60
CA ALA A 35 -8.07 -13.29 -1.50
C ALA A 35 -7.41 -12.79 -0.21
N GLN A 36 -6.15 -13.16 0.07
CA GLN A 36 -5.37 -12.59 1.17
C GLN A 36 -5.22 -11.08 1.00
N THR A 37 -4.88 -10.61 -0.20
CA THR A 37 -4.73 -9.18 -0.52
C THR A 37 -6.05 -8.43 -0.36
N THR A 38 -7.15 -8.99 -0.88
CA THR A 38 -8.48 -8.35 -0.80
C THR A 38 -8.97 -8.25 0.64
N LEU A 39 -8.75 -9.32 1.44
CA LEU A 39 -9.06 -9.29 2.87
C LEU A 39 -8.25 -8.19 3.57
N ALA A 40 -6.96 -8.10 3.27
CA ALA A 40 -6.08 -7.11 3.87
C ALA A 40 -6.52 -5.68 3.54
N ILE A 41 -6.87 -5.38 2.28
CA ILE A 41 -7.41 -4.07 1.91
C ILE A 41 -8.68 -3.76 2.70
N ALA A 42 -9.65 -4.69 2.74
CA ALA A 42 -10.91 -4.48 3.44
C ALA A 42 -10.72 -4.27 4.96
N LEU A 43 -9.83 -5.04 5.58
CA LEU A 43 -9.49 -4.89 6.99
C LEU A 43 -8.82 -3.55 7.27
N ASP A 44 -7.90 -3.12 6.40
CA ASP A 44 -7.22 -1.85 6.55
C ASP A 44 -8.20 -0.68 6.40
N GLU A 45 -9.09 -0.69 5.41
CA GLU A 45 -10.20 0.28 5.27
C GLU A 45 -11.11 0.34 6.49
N LYS A 46 -11.26 -0.77 7.22
CA LYS A 46 -12.02 -0.83 8.47
C LYS A 46 -11.24 -0.35 9.70
N GLY A 47 -9.99 0.10 9.52
CA GLY A 47 -9.08 0.48 10.61
C GLY A 47 -8.47 -0.70 11.37
N GLN A 48 -8.63 -1.93 10.88
CA GLN A 48 -8.03 -3.14 11.45
C GLN A 48 -6.62 -3.39 10.87
N THR A 49 -5.80 -2.34 10.84
CA THR A 49 -4.51 -2.29 10.12
C THR A 49 -3.52 -3.38 10.56
N ALA A 50 -3.46 -3.72 11.85
CA ALA A 50 -2.58 -4.78 12.33
C ALA A 50 -2.92 -6.17 11.73
N GLU A 51 -4.21 -6.47 11.60
CA GLU A 51 -4.67 -7.71 10.95
C GLU A 51 -4.43 -7.65 9.43
N ALA A 52 -4.65 -6.48 8.81
CA ALA A 52 -4.36 -6.26 7.40
C ALA A 52 -2.89 -6.55 7.06
N ILE A 53 -1.94 -6.03 7.85
CA ILE A 53 -0.50 -6.29 7.69
C ILE A 53 -0.20 -7.79 7.70
N THR A 54 -0.86 -8.56 8.58
CA THR A 54 -0.69 -10.02 8.66
C THR A 54 -1.12 -10.70 7.36
N HIS A 55 -2.27 -10.32 6.81
CA HIS A 55 -2.78 -10.88 5.55
C HIS A 55 -1.96 -10.43 4.34
N TYR A 56 -1.49 -9.18 4.30
CA TYR A 56 -0.57 -8.72 3.25
C TYR A 56 0.76 -9.46 3.28
N ARG A 57 1.34 -9.69 4.47
CA ARG A 57 2.57 -10.51 4.60
C ARG A 57 2.35 -11.90 4.01
N LYS A 58 1.22 -12.54 4.33
CA LYS A 58 0.88 -13.84 3.76
C LYS A 58 0.73 -13.79 2.24
N ALA A 59 0.08 -12.76 1.71
CA ALA A 59 -0.05 -12.56 0.27
C ALA A 59 1.30 -12.41 -0.44
N VAL A 60 2.23 -11.65 0.15
CA VAL A 60 3.60 -11.46 -0.37
C VAL A 60 4.42 -12.76 -0.27
N GLU A 61 4.25 -13.55 0.80
CA GLU A 61 4.89 -14.87 0.91
C GLU A 61 4.45 -15.83 -0.22
N ILE A 62 3.14 -15.87 -0.50
CA ILE A 62 2.57 -16.75 -1.52
C ILE A 62 2.94 -16.26 -2.93
N ALA A 63 2.85 -14.94 -3.16
CA ALA A 63 3.08 -14.31 -4.45
C ALA A 63 4.08 -13.14 -4.32
N PRO A 64 5.40 -13.41 -4.27
CA PRO A 64 6.44 -12.40 -4.04
C PRO A 64 6.54 -11.32 -5.13
N ARG A 65 5.89 -11.55 -6.29
CA ARG A 65 5.86 -10.60 -7.42
C ARG A 65 4.54 -9.82 -7.51
N SER A 66 3.64 -9.98 -6.53
CA SER A 66 2.39 -9.22 -6.47
C SER A 66 2.66 -7.75 -6.13
N LEU A 67 2.57 -6.88 -7.14
CA LEU A 67 2.77 -5.44 -6.97
C LEU A 67 1.77 -4.84 -5.98
N SER A 68 0.51 -5.25 -6.02
CA SER A 68 -0.54 -4.72 -5.14
C SER A 68 -0.27 -5.06 -3.68
N ALA A 69 0.00 -6.33 -3.37
CA ALA A 69 0.25 -6.76 -2.00
C ALA A 69 1.54 -6.14 -1.44
N ALA A 70 2.62 -6.15 -2.23
CA ALA A 70 3.90 -5.58 -1.82
C ALA A 70 3.81 -4.06 -1.60
N ASN A 71 3.14 -3.34 -2.50
CA ASN A 71 2.95 -1.88 -2.39
C ASN A 71 2.13 -1.53 -1.15
N ASN A 72 0.98 -2.17 -0.94
CA ASN A 72 0.12 -1.83 0.20
C ASN A 72 0.76 -2.20 1.53
N LEU A 73 1.49 -3.33 1.60
CA LEU A 73 2.28 -3.67 2.78
C LEU A 73 3.37 -2.63 3.05
N ALA A 74 4.14 -2.26 2.04
CA ALA A 74 5.21 -1.28 2.17
C ALA A 74 4.67 0.09 2.61
N TRP A 75 3.53 0.50 2.06
CA TRP A 75 2.83 1.71 2.45
C TRP A 75 2.50 1.71 3.94
N LEU A 76 1.78 0.70 4.44
CA LEU A 76 1.42 0.63 5.86
C LEU A 76 2.64 0.57 6.79
N LEU A 77 3.67 -0.18 6.40
CA LEU A 77 4.92 -0.25 7.16
C LEU A 77 5.68 1.08 7.18
N ALA A 78 5.45 1.97 6.21
CA ALA A 78 6.06 3.30 6.15
C ALA A 78 5.21 4.39 6.80
N THR A 79 3.89 4.37 6.65
CA THR A 79 3.02 5.54 6.90
C THR A 79 2.04 5.37 8.05
N CYS A 80 1.84 4.14 8.56
CA CYS A 80 0.85 3.89 9.61
C CYS A 80 1.07 4.83 10.80
N SER A 81 -0.02 5.41 11.33
CA SER A 81 0.04 6.33 12.47
C SER A 81 0.56 5.64 13.74
N ASP A 82 0.21 4.36 13.93
CA ASP A 82 0.73 3.52 15.00
C ASP A 82 2.20 3.14 14.72
N ALA A 83 3.09 3.62 15.59
CA ALA A 83 4.53 3.36 15.48
C ALA A 83 4.92 1.90 15.66
N SER A 84 4.12 1.10 16.36
CA SER A 84 4.40 -0.32 16.58
C SER A 84 4.20 -1.17 15.33
N LEU A 85 3.42 -0.68 14.36
CA LEU A 85 3.12 -1.36 13.11
C LEU A 85 4.10 -1.00 11.99
N ARG A 86 4.89 0.07 12.15
CA ARG A 86 5.85 0.51 11.15
C ARG A 86 7.13 -0.32 11.15
N ASN A 87 7.75 -0.42 9.98
CA ASN A 87 9.06 -1.01 9.79
C ASN A 87 9.69 -0.40 8.51
N GLY A 88 10.49 0.65 8.69
CA GLY A 88 11.09 1.39 7.58
C GLY A 88 11.98 0.55 6.66
N ASP A 89 12.81 -0.32 7.24
CA ASP A 89 13.72 -1.17 6.46
C ASP A 89 12.95 -2.14 5.56
N LYS A 90 11.91 -2.79 6.12
CA LYS A 90 11.08 -3.71 5.34
C LYS A 90 10.20 -2.98 4.33
N ALA A 91 9.69 -1.80 4.68
CA ALA A 91 8.96 -0.95 3.76
C ALA A 91 9.83 -0.57 2.55
N LEU A 92 11.08 -0.17 2.79
CA LEU A 92 12.02 0.20 1.75
C LEU A 92 12.39 -0.99 0.86
N GLU A 93 12.66 -2.15 1.44
CA GLU A 93 12.94 -3.39 0.70
C GLU A 93 11.81 -3.72 -0.29
N LEU A 94 10.57 -3.76 0.21
CA LEU A 94 9.39 -4.09 -0.58
C LEU A 94 9.09 -3.03 -1.65
N ALA A 95 9.19 -1.74 -1.30
CA ALA A 95 8.93 -0.65 -2.24
C ALA A 95 9.97 -0.60 -3.37
N VAL A 96 11.25 -0.85 -3.07
CA VAL A 96 12.32 -0.94 -4.10
C VAL A 96 12.05 -2.11 -5.03
N GLN A 97 11.71 -3.28 -4.50
CA GLN A 97 11.39 -4.46 -5.31
C GLN A 97 10.17 -4.21 -6.21
N ALA A 98 9.09 -3.62 -5.68
CA ALA A 98 7.91 -3.26 -6.45
C ALA A 98 8.22 -2.23 -7.55
N ASN A 99 9.06 -1.23 -7.24
CA ASN A 99 9.48 -0.22 -8.20
C ASN A 99 10.30 -0.84 -9.36
N GLN A 100 11.19 -1.79 -9.06
CA GLN A 100 11.93 -2.54 -10.07
C GLN A 100 11.01 -3.37 -10.96
N LEU A 101 10.05 -4.10 -10.38
CA LEU A 101 9.09 -4.93 -11.12
C LEU A 101 8.18 -4.10 -12.05
N SER A 102 7.88 -2.86 -11.68
CA SER A 102 7.11 -1.91 -12.49
C SER A 102 7.98 -1.03 -13.39
N HIS A 103 9.30 -1.23 -13.41
CA HIS A 103 10.29 -0.44 -14.14
C HIS A 103 10.18 1.07 -13.87
N GLY A 104 9.77 1.47 -12.65
CA GLY A 104 9.60 2.88 -12.29
C GLY A 104 8.44 3.59 -13.00
N ALA A 105 7.54 2.87 -13.67
CA ALA A 105 6.47 3.45 -14.46
C ALA A 105 5.14 3.62 -13.68
N ASN A 106 5.01 3.02 -12.50
CA ASN A 106 3.79 3.09 -11.70
C ASN A 106 3.89 4.19 -10.61
N PRO A 107 3.14 5.31 -10.73
CA PRO A 107 3.26 6.43 -9.81
C PRO A 107 2.85 6.09 -8.37
N LEU A 108 1.94 5.13 -8.15
CA LEU A 108 1.58 4.67 -6.80
C LEU A 108 2.75 3.96 -6.12
N VAL A 109 3.47 3.12 -6.87
CA VAL A 109 4.66 2.43 -6.36
C VAL A 109 5.78 3.42 -6.06
N VAL A 110 5.98 4.41 -6.91
CA VAL A 110 6.98 5.47 -6.70
C VAL A 110 6.60 6.34 -5.49
N ARG A 111 5.32 6.65 -5.28
CA ARG A 111 4.81 7.32 -4.06
C ARG A 111 5.16 6.53 -2.80
N THR A 112 4.88 5.22 -2.79
CA THR A 112 5.22 4.36 -1.65
C THR A 112 6.71 4.29 -1.39
N LEU A 113 7.54 4.26 -2.44
CA LEU A 113 9.00 4.31 -2.31
C LEU A 113 9.46 5.62 -1.66
N ALA A 114 8.86 6.76 -2.01
CA ALA A 114 9.14 8.02 -1.34
C ALA A 114 8.80 7.98 0.16
N ALA A 115 7.65 7.44 0.53
CA ALA A 115 7.26 7.26 1.93
C ALA A 115 8.24 6.36 2.70
N ALA A 116 8.70 5.26 2.09
CA ALA A 116 9.69 4.38 2.70
C ALA A 116 11.07 5.04 2.87
N TYR A 117 11.49 5.89 1.92
CA TYR A 117 12.69 6.72 2.12
C TYR A 117 12.52 7.69 3.28
N ALA A 118 11.35 8.29 3.45
CA ALA A 118 11.08 9.19 4.57
C ALA A 118 11.12 8.45 5.92
N GLU A 119 10.54 7.24 6.01
CA GLU A 119 10.58 6.43 7.24
C GLU A 119 12.02 6.04 7.62
N THR A 120 12.88 5.81 6.63
CA THR A 120 14.32 5.55 6.83
C THR A 120 15.17 6.83 6.92
N ARG A 121 14.54 8.01 7.11
CA ARG A 121 15.17 9.34 7.27
C ARG A 121 15.95 9.84 6.06
N GLN A 122 15.76 9.26 4.88
CA GLN A 122 16.36 9.71 3.63
C GLN A 122 15.49 10.80 2.96
N PHE A 123 15.24 11.91 3.67
CA PHE A 123 14.24 12.92 3.26
C PHE A 123 14.51 13.59 1.91
N ALA A 124 15.78 13.83 1.56
CA ALA A 124 16.13 14.38 0.25
C ALA A 124 15.70 13.44 -0.89
N LYS A 125 15.95 12.13 -0.76
CA LYS A 125 15.49 11.12 -1.72
C LYS A 125 13.98 10.99 -1.71
N ALA A 126 13.35 11.08 -0.54
CA ALA A 126 11.90 11.02 -0.42
C ALA A 126 11.23 12.15 -1.21
N ALA A 127 11.68 13.41 -1.02
CA ALA A 127 11.15 14.56 -1.75
C ALA A 127 11.36 14.44 -3.27
N GLU A 128 12.58 14.09 -3.70
CA GLU A 128 12.88 13.87 -5.13
C GLU A 128 11.99 12.78 -5.74
N THR A 129 11.87 11.64 -5.06
CA THR A 129 11.06 10.50 -5.51
C THR A 129 9.57 10.85 -5.55
N ALA A 130 9.06 11.60 -4.56
CA ALA A 130 7.67 12.05 -4.52
C ALA A 130 7.36 13.05 -5.65
N HIS A 131 8.29 13.96 -5.96
CA HIS A 131 8.15 14.84 -7.13
C HIS A 131 8.13 14.04 -8.44
N ALA A 132 8.96 13.00 -8.57
CA ALA A 132 8.92 12.11 -9.74
C ALA A 132 7.58 11.37 -9.85
N ALA A 133 7.05 10.83 -8.73
CA ALA A 133 5.71 10.24 -8.69
C ALA A 133 4.62 11.23 -9.13
N LEU A 134 4.73 12.50 -8.71
CA LEU A 134 3.77 13.55 -9.05
C LEU A 134 3.78 13.86 -10.55
N GLN A 135 4.97 13.89 -11.18
CA GLN A 135 5.05 14.09 -12.63
C GLN A 135 4.48 12.89 -13.39
N LEU A 136 4.80 11.67 -12.97
CA LEU A 136 4.23 10.45 -13.58
C LEU A 136 2.70 10.43 -13.47
N ALA A 137 2.13 10.73 -12.30
CA ALA A 137 0.69 10.81 -12.09
C ALA A 137 0.04 11.84 -13.04
N LYS A 138 0.64 13.03 -13.18
CA LYS A 138 0.16 14.05 -14.13
C LYS A 138 0.23 13.58 -15.58
N MET A 139 1.33 12.95 -16.00
CA MET A 139 1.50 12.43 -17.36
C MET A 139 0.47 11.34 -17.68
N GLN A 140 0.10 10.53 -16.69
CA GLN A 140 -0.91 9.47 -16.81
C GLN A 140 -2.35 9.99 -16.64
N GLY A 141 -2.53 11.28 -16.33
CA GLY A 141 -3.84 11.88 -16.12
C GLY A 141 -4.50 11.55 -14.78
N ASP A 142 -3.76 10.94 -13.83
CA ASP A 142 -4.25 10.61 -12.50
C ASP A 142 -4.27 11.86 -11.61
N LYS A 143 -5.40 12.59 -11.70
CA LYS A 143 -5.60 13.84 -10.95
C LYS A 143 -5.73 13.60 -9.44
N SER A 144 -6.25 12.45 -9.02
CA SER A 144 -6.45 12.13 -7.59
C SER A 144 -5.10 11.95 -6.91
N LEU A 145 -4.28 11.06 -7.46
CA LEU A 145 -2.95 10.80 -6.93
C LEU A 145 -2.06 12.05 -6.99
N ALA A 146 -2.16 12.84 -8.06
CA ALA A 146 -1.44 14.10 -8.15
C ALA A 146 -1.88 15.11 -7.08
N ALA A 147 -3.12 15.07 -6.60
CA ALA A 147 -3.57 15.93 -5.51
C ALA A 147 -3.03 15.44 -4.16
N GLU A 148 -3.10 14.13 -3.90
CA GLU A 148 -2.52 13.49 -2.69
C GLU A 148 -1.03 13.81 -2.57
N LEU A 149 -0.25 13.58 -3.63
CA LEU A 149 1.19 13.84 -3.63
C LEU A 149 1.56 15.30 -3.34
N ARG A 150 0.74 16.27 -3.80
CA ARG A 150 0.96 17.69 -3.47
C ARG A 150 0.77 18.00 -1.98
N GLN A 151 -0.05 17.21 -1.29
CA GLN A 151 -0.23 17.34 0.16
C GLN A 151 0.89 16.64 0.93
N GLU A 152 1.46 15.57 0.39
CA GLU A 152 2.51 14.77 1.03
C GLU A 152 3.91 15.37 0.90
N ILE A 153 4.27 15.86 -0.29
CA ILE A 153 5.61 16.39 -0.59
C ILE A 153 6.11 17.41 0.43
N PRO A 154 5.30 18.39 0.89
CA PRO A 154 5.75 19.39 1.87
C PRO A 154 6.29 18.77 3.16
N PHE A 155 5.77 17.62 3.61
CA PHE A 155 6.30 16.92 4.80
C PHE A 155 7.75 16.51 4.56
N TYR A 156 8.04 15.89 3.42
CA TYR A 156 9.39 15.43 3.09
C TYR A 156 10.38 16.59 2.93
N GLU A 157 9.94 17.70 2.35
CA GLU A 157 10.76 18.92 2.16
C GLU A 157 11.20 19.53 3.49
N VAL A 158 10.39 19.42 4.54
CA VAL A 158 10.72 19.86 5.91
C VAL A 158 11.27 18.74 6.80
N SER A 159 11.72 17.63 6.20
CA SER A 159 12.29 16.47 6.90
C SER A 159 11.34 15.80 7.91
N LEU A 160 10.05 15.75 7.58
CA LEU A 160 9.03 15.01 8.30
C LEU A 160 8.49 13.85 7.45
N PRO A 161 8.23 12.68 8.04
CA PRO A 161 7.52 11.62 7.34
C PRO A 161 6.03 11.95 7.27
N TYR A 162 5.40 11.61 6.14
CA TYR A 162 3.95 11.59 6.04
C TYR A 162 3.39 10.42 6.87
N ARG A 163 2.25 10.66 7.53
CA ARG A 163 1.51 9.65 8.30
C ARG A 163 0.06 9.64 7.86
N GLU A 164 -0.50 8.45 7.69
CA GLU A 164 -1.92 8.33 7.40
C GLU A 164 -2.77 8.82 8.58
N GLY A 165 -3.91 9.43 8.24
CA GLY A 165 -4.94 9.76 9.22
C GLY A 165 -5.64 8.49 9.74
N PRO A 166 -6.37 8.59 10.85
CA PRO A 166 -7.28 7.53 11.28
C PRO A 166 -8.36 7.29 10.20
N LYS A 167 -8.73 6.02 10.01
CA LYS A 167 -9.83 5.61 9.12
C LYS A 167 -11.16 5.56 9.85
#